data_AF-A0A1Q9P6S5-F1
#
_entry.id   AF-A0A1Q9P6S5-F1
#
_cell.length_a   1.000
_cell.length_b   1.000
_cell.length_c   1.000
_cell.angle_alpha   90.00
_cell.angle_beta   90.00
_cell.angle_gamma   90.00
#
_symmetry.space_group_name_H-M   'P 1'
#
loop_
_entity.id
_entity.type
_entity.pdbx_description
1 polymer ?
#
loop_
_entity_poly.entity_id
_entity_poly.type
_entity_poly.pdbx_seq_one_letter_code
_entity_poly.pdbx_strand_id
1 'polypeptide(L)'
;MHKWWARRLGSVFRTILLYSLADDELDGWNGKPNSLWELYPKDVNLDGKVVLDPMMGGGTTVIEALKLGCKVIAGDLNPVSWFLVKKQVEDIDPELIAQTLGKLDDEIGTELRRYYQTICPECEETAEAIYYFYYKVSSCSKCAKEVHLMRNFFLAKSPTGSSDFVVCPQCWNVFESKNAENSTTCSKCHQKFTPTEVSFSRGRRFTCSDCGHSEKIVDVAQKFGRYRERMYAIEFYCKHCDVSKNKNLVNGRGYKAPDKSDRKTLDSAIEEFRSISKNLPIPDTLIPLGVETKRALNHGYRKFSD
;
A
#
# COMPACT_ATOMS: atom_id res chain seq x y z
N MET A 1 -1.16 2.64 12.26
CA MET A 1 -1.24 1.35 12.98
C MET A 1 -2.04 0.34 12.17
N HIS A 2 -1.53 -0.89 12.02
CA HIS A 2 -2.08 -1.97 11.20
C HIS A 2 -3.56 -2.24 11.53
N LYS A 3 -4.40 -2.53 10.52
CA LYS A 3 -5.76 -3.05 10.74
C LYS A 3 -5.61 -4.43 11.41
N TRP A 4 -6.08 -4.55 12.65
CA TRP A 4 -6.29 -5.86 13.29
C TRP A 4 -7.52 -6.52 12.66
N TRP A 5 -7.54 -7.85 12.57
CA TRP A 5 -8.65 -8.58 11.95
C TRP A 5 -9.97 -8.34 12.70
N ALA A 6 -11.10 -8.49 11.99
CA ALA A 6 -12.46 -8.47 12.52
C ALA A 6 -12.91 -7.19 13.27
N ARG A 7 -12.31 -6.02 12.99
CA ARG A 7 -12.83 -4.75 13.54
C ARG A 7 -14.25 -4.49 13.04
N ARG A 8 -15.20 -4.40 13.97
CA ARG A 8 -16.52 -3.81 13.70
C ARG A 8 -16.36 -2.29 13.53
N LEU A 9 -17.29 -1.69 12.81
CA LEU A 9 -17.35 -0.24 12.64
C LEU A 9 -17.63 0.42 13.99
N GLY A 10 -16.92 1.51 14.30
CA GLY A 10 -17.16 2.29 15.51
C GLY A 10 -18.60 2.79 15.63
N SER A 11 -19.25 3.09 14.49
CA SER A 11 -20.66 3.46 14.44
C SER A 11 -21.59 2.43 15.08
N VAL A 12 -21.34 1.14 14.84
CA VAL A 12 -22.13 0.05 15.40
C VAL A 12 -21.94 -0.02 16.92
N PHE A 13 -20.69 0.07 17.38
CA PHE A 13 -20.40 0.00 18.81
C PHE A 13 -20.89 1.23 19.57
N ARG A 14 -20.82 2.42 18.97
CA ARG A 14 -21.41 3.62 19.54
C ARG A 14 -22.91 3.45 19.77
N THR A 15 -23.65 2.91 18.80
CA THR A 15 -25.08 2.60 18.97
C THR A 15 -25.29 1.59 20.09
N ILE A 16 -24.53 0.49 20.13
CA ILE A 16 -24.64 -0.51 21.20
C ILE A 16 -24.45 0.13 22.58
N LEU A 17 -23.42 0.97 22.74
CA LEU A 17 -23.11 1.63 24.01
C LEU A 17 -24.23 2.59 24.42
N LEU A 18 -24.70 3.45 23.52
CA LEU A 18 -25.80 4.38 23.80
C LEU A 18 -27.08 3.62 24.22
N TYR A 19 -27.46 2.58 23.48
CA TYR A 19 -28.68 1.81 23.78
C TYR A 19 -28.56 0.92 25.02
N SER A 20 -27.36 0.53 25.42
CA SER A 20 -27.16 -0.37 26.57
C SER A 20 -26.88 0.38 27.87
N LEU A 21 -26.35 1.60 27.79
CA LEU A 21 -25.85 2.35 28.95
C LEU A 21 -26.62 3.63 29.25
N ALA A 22 -27.52 4.06 28.37
CA ALA A 22 -28.39 5.20 28.65
C ALA A 22 -29.34 4.89 29.82
N ASP A 23 -29.41 5.83 30.75
CA ASP A 23 -30.32 5.82 31.88
C ASP A 23 -30.76 7.25 32.22
N ASP A 24 -31.56 7.39 33.28
CA ASP A 24 -32.18 8.67 33.65
C ASP A 24 -31.16 9.75 34.07
N GLU A 25 -29.88 9.39 34.26
CA GLU A 25 -28.79 10.33 34.52
C GLU A 25 -28.21 10.93 33.21
N LEU A 26 -28.51 10.33 32.06
CA LEU A 26 -28.01 10.77 30.76
C LEU A 26 -28.75 12.01 30.25
N ASP A 27 -28.03 13.10 30.01
CA ASP A 27 -28.60 14.32 29.46
C ASP A 27 -29.24 14.09 28.07
N GLY A 28 -30.45 14.61 27.88
CA GLY A 28 -31.25 14.43 26.69
C GLY A 28 -31.92 13.04 26.55
N TRP A 29 -31.73 12.12 27.49
CA TRP A 29 -32.50 10.86 27.53
C TRP A 29 -33.90 11.09 28.09
N ASN A 30 -34.92 10.56 27.40
CA ASN A 30 -36.33 10.72 27.78
C ASN A 30 -37.04 9.38 28.01
N GLY A 31 -36.29 8.30 28.22
CA GLY A 31 -36.82 6.95 28.41
C GLY A 31 -37.29 6.25 27.13
N LYS A 32 -37.27 6.90 25.95
CA LYS A 32 -37.76 6.32 24.68
C LYS A 32 -36.60 5.95 23.77
N PRO A 33 -36.39 4.68 23.40
CA PRO A 33 -35.26 4.25 22.56
C PRO A 33 -35.08 5.00 21.23
N ASN A 34 -36.15 5.57 20.67
CA ASN A 34 -36.06 6.38 19.45
C ASN A 34 -35.33 7.71 19.64
N SER A 35 -35.28 8.27 20.86
CA SER A 35 -34.56 9.53 21.14
C SER A 35 -33.04 9.36 21.18
N LEU A 36 -32.53 8.14 21.38
CA LEU A 36 -31.08 7.87 21.36
C LEU A 36 -30.44 8.15 20.00
N TRP A 37 -31.21 8.07 18.91
CA TRP A 37 -30.75 8.50 17.60
C TRP A 37 -30.40 9.98 17.53
N GLU A 38 -31.07 10.82 18.32
CA GLU A 38 -30.78 12.25 18.42
C GLU A 38 -29.48 12.52 19.20
N LEU A 39 -29.10 11.59 20.09
CA LEU A 39 -27.85 11.64 20.85
C LEU A 39 -26.66 11.07 20.05
N TYR A 40 -26.92 10.22 19.07
CA TYR A 40 -25.87 9.58 18.26
C TYR A 40 -24.84 10.56 17.67
N PRO A 41 -25.21 11.69 17.01
CA PRO A 41 -24.24 12.63 16.46
C PRO A 41 -23.67 13.63 17.48
N LYS A 42 -24.14 13.61 18.74
CA LYS A 42 -23.75 14.58 19.78
C LYS A 42 -22.57 14.08 20.61
N ASP A 43 -21.89 14.98 21.30
CA ASP A 43 -20.96 14.60 22.35
C ASP A 43 -21.76 14.15 23.58
N VAL A 44 -21.71 12.85 23.85
CA VAL A 44 -22.44 12.20 24.93
C VAL A 44 -21.45 11.75 25.97
N ASN A 45 -21.75 11.99 27.24
CA ASN A 45 -20.93 11.58 28.36
C ASN A 45 -21.66 10.50 29.20
N LEU A 46 -21.04 9.33 29.29
CA LEU A 46 -21.46 8.17 30.07
C LEU A 46 -20.47 7.92 31.22
N ASP A 47 -19.97 9.00 31.83
CA ASP A 47 -19.11 8.92 32.99
C ASP A 47 -19.75 8.09 34.13
N GLY A 48 -18.92 7.42 34.90
CA GLY A 48 -19.36 6.47 35.93
C GLY A 48 -19.75 5.09 35.41
N LYS A 49 -20.00 4.90 34.10
CA LYS A 49 -20.23 3.57 33.52
C LYS A 49 -18.91 2.82 33.30
N VAL A 50 -18.93 1.49 33.51
CA VAL A 50 -17.78 0.60 33.31
C VAL A 50 -18.10 -0.44 32.25
N VAL A 51 -17.25 -0.56 31.23
CA VAL A 51 -17.38 -1.54 30.15
C VAL A 51 -16.27 -2.59 30.29
N LEU A 52 -16.64 -3.88 30.29
CA LEU A 52 -15.72 -5.00 30.26
C LEU A 52 -15.72 -5.66 28.88
N ASP A 53 -14.55 -5.72 28.23
CA ASP A 53 -14.35 -6.48 26.99
C ASP A 53 -13.17 -7.47 27.13
N PRO A 54 -13.43 -8.73 27.52
CA PRO A 54 -12.37 -9.70 27.79
C PRO A 54 -11.73 -10.28 26.51
N MET A 55 -12.25 -9.94 25.33
CA MET A 55 -11.80 -10.44 24.02
C MET A 55 -11.81 -9.29 22.99
N MET A 56 -11.14 -8.19 23.34
CA MET A 56 -11.31 -6.90 22.67
C MET A 56 -10.86 -6.87 21.21
N GLY A 57 -10.01 -7.82 20.80
CA GLY A 57 -9.45 -7.87 19.46
C GLY A 57 -8.87 -6.50 19.07
N GLY A 58 -9.39 -5.94 17.99
CA GLY A 58 -8.92 -4.65 17.47
C GLY A 58 -9.26 -3.42 18.30
N GLY A 59 -10.02 -3.56 19.40
CA GLY A 59 -10.27 -2.52 20.39
C GLY A 59 -11.40 -1.55 20.07
N THR A 60 -12.30 -1.87 19.12
CA THR A 60 -13.42 -0.98 18.77
C THR A 60 -14.28 -0.64 20.00
N THR A 61 -14.61 -1.63 20.83
CA THR A 61 -15.34 -1.44 22.09
C THR A 61 -14.64 -0.45 23.01
N VAL A 62 -13.33 -0.64 23.19
CA VAL A 62 -12.50 0.17 24.09
C VAL A 62 -12.48 1.63 23.63
N ILE A 63 -12.18 1.86 22.35
CA ILE A 63 -12.05 3.22 21.80
C ILE A 63 -13.40 3.95 21.86
N GLU A 64 -14.49 3.32 21.44
CA GLU A 64 -15.80 3.98 21.45
C GLU A 64 -16.35 4.20 22.87
N ALA A 65 -16.10 3.29 23.81
CA ALA A 65 -16.48 3.47 25.21
C ALA A 65 -15.71 4.63 25.85
N LEU A 66 -14.38 4.72 25.64
CA LEU A 66 -13.57 5.84 26.13
C LEU A 66 -14.00 7.18 25.52
N LYS A 67 -14.32 7.22 24.21
CA LYS A 67 -14.85 8.43 23.55
C LYS A 67 -16.18 8.91 24.15
N LEU A 68 -16.96 8.00 24.75
CA LEU A 68 -18.20 8.30 25.45
C LEU A 68 -17.98 8.54 26.96
N GLY A 69 -16.73 8.63 27.45
CA GLY A 69 -16.44 8.90 28.86
C GLY A 69 -16.56 7.69 29.80
N CYS A 70 -16.81 6.48 29.27
CA CYS A 70 -16.85 5.27 30.11
C CYS A 70 -15.45 4.90 30.63
N LYS A 71 -15.41 4.22 31.78
CA LYS A 71 -14.23 3.45 32.21
C LYS A 71 -14.23 2.09 31.50
N VAL A 72 -13.05 1.60 31.12
CA VAL A 72 -12.95 0.34 30.37
C VAL A 72 -11.96 -0.62 31.02
N ILE A 73 -12.36 -1.88 31.16
CA ILE A 73 -11.50 -3.02 31.48
C ILE A 73 -11.49 -3.91 30.25
N ALA A 74 -10.32 -4.17 29.66
CA ALA A 74 -10.25 -4.96 28.45
C ALA A 74 -9.03 -5.87 28.39
N GLY A 75 -9.16 -6.98 27.66
CA GLY A 75 -8.12 -7.98 27.52
C GLY A 75 -8.18 -8.67 26.15
N ASP A 76 -7.05 -9.26 25.75
CA ASP A 76 -6.97 -10.17 24.61
C ASP A 76 -5.85 -11.16 24.88
N LEU A 77 -6.01 -12.41 24.45
CA LEU A 77 -4.96 -13.43 24.55
C LEU A 77 -3.77 -13.09 23.66
N ASN A 78 -4.00 -12.41 22.54
CA ASN A 78 -2.95 -12.07 21.59
C ASN A 78 -2.20 -10.80 22.04
N PRO A 79 -0.89 -10.89 22.33
CA PRO A 79 -0.12 -9.76 22.84
C PRO A 79 0.00 -8.61 21.82
N VAL A 80 -0.08 -8.91 20.52
CA VAL A 80 -0.06 -7.87 19.46
C VAL A 80 -1.38 -7.08 19.48
N SER A 81 -2.50 -7.78 19.67
CA SER A 81 -3.82 -7.15 19.82
C SER A 81 -3.82 -6.20 21.02
N TRP A 82 -3.37 -6.71 22.17
CA TRP A 82 -3.25 -5.94 23.39
C TRP A 82 -2.37 -4.71 23.22
N PHE A 83 -1.16 -4.88 22.65
CA PHE A 83 -0.22 -3.78 22.44
C PHE A 83 -0.80 -2.70 21.52
N LEU A 84 -1.44 -3.11 20.41
CA LEU A 84 -2.04 -2.16 19.47
C LEU A 84 -3.18 -1.36 20.10
N VAL A 85 -4.05 -1.99 20.89
CA VAL A 85 -5.16 -1.28 21.55
C VAL A 85 -4.62 -0.36 22.62
N LYS A 86 -3.67 -0.83 23.44
CA LYS A 86 -2.99 0.02 24.43
C LYS A 86 -2.42 1.28 23.78
N LYS A 87 -1.66 1.14 22.68
CA LYS A 87 -1.07 2.29 21.97
C LYS A 87 -2.08 3.20 21.27
N GLN A 88 -3.31 2.74 21.02
CA GLN A 88 -4.38 3.58 20.47
C GLN A 88 -5.04 4.48 21.52
N VAL A 89 -4.97 4.10 22.80
CA VAL A 89 -5.69 4.79 23.89
C VAL A 89 -4.77 5.37 24.97
N GLU A 90 -3.47 5.09 24.88
CA GLU A 90 -2.45 5.67 25.76
C GLU A 90 -2.38 7.18 25.51
N ASP A 91 -2.30 7.96 26.59
CA ASP A 91 -2.14 9.39 26.50
C ASP A 91 -0.87 9.73 25.73
N ILE A 92 -1.00 10.67 24.80
CA ILE A 92 0.10 11.16 23.99
C ILE A 92 0.25 12.66 24.20
N ASP A 93 1.49 13.13 24.23
CA ASP A 93 1.81 14.54 24.10
C ASP A 93 1.89 14.88 22.60
N PRO A 94 0.88 15.60 22.04
CA PRO A 94 0.86 15.91 20.62
C PRO A 94 2.05 16.76 20.18
N GLU A 95 2.53 17.63 21.06
CA GLU A 95 3.66 18.52 20.78
C GLU A 95 4.96 17.72 20.74
N LEU A 96 5.17 16.80 21.69
CA LEU A 96 6.31 15.89 21.65
C LEU A 96 6.31 15.02 20.39
N ILE A 97 5.15 14.53 19.95
CA ILE A 97 5.03 13.77 18.70
C ILE A 97 5.42 14.62 17.50
N ALA A 98 4.88 15.85 17.40
CA ALA A 98 5.20 16.76 16.29
C ALA A 98 6.70 17.06 16.23
N GLN A 99 7.32 17.37 17.39
CA GLN A 99 8.76 17.62 17.50
C GLN A 99 9.59 16.38 17.13
N THR A 100 9.17 15.20 17.58
CA THR A 100 9.87 13.94 17.28
C THR A 100 9.80 13.60 15.78
N LEU A 101 8.65 13.84 15.15
CA LEU A 101 8.49 13.66 13.71
C LEU A 101 9.36 14.63 12.92
N GLY A 102 9.45 15.90 13.35
CA GLY A 102 10.36 16.87 12.74
C GLY A 102 11.83 16.43 12.80
N LYS A 103 12.29 16.00 13.98
CA LYS A 103 13.66 15.46 14.14
C LYS A 103 13.92 14.26 13.24
N LEU A 104 12.98 13.32 13.17
CA LEU A 104 13.09 12.15 12.30
C LEU A 104 13.20 12.53 10.82
N ASP A 105 12.42 13.55 10.40
CA ASP A 105 12.42 14.06 9.04
C ASP A 105 13.75 14.72 8.67
N ASP A 106 14.32 15.49 9.61
CA ASP A 106 15.62 16.16 9.43
C ASP A 106 16.78 15.15 9.40
N GLU A 107 16.81 14.21 10.37
CA GLU A 107 17.91 13.25 10.56
C GLU A 107 17.93 12.16 9.47
N ILE A 108 16.77 11.57 9.15
CA ILE A 108 16.69 10.41 8.25
C ILE A 108 16.08 10.79 6.90
N GLY A 109 15.12 11.71 6.89
CA GLY A 109 14.38 12.07 5.68
C GLY A 109 15.30 12.65 4.60
N THR A 110 16.24 13.53 4.96
CA THR A 110 17.22 14.11 4.02
C THR A 110 18.04 13.04 3.31
N GLU A 111 18.55 12.06 4.05
CA GLU A 111 19.36 10.98 3.48
C GLU A 111 18.51 10.06 2.59
N LEU A 112 17.34 9.62 3.07
CA LEU A 112 16.52 8.67 2.33
C LEU A 112 15.94 9.27 1.05
N ARG A 113 15.51 10.54 1.08
CA ARG A 113 14.85 11.20 -0.07
C ARG A 113 15.70 11.18 -1.34
N ARG A 114 17.04 11.12 -1.24
CA ARG A 114 17.93 11.01 -2.41
C ARG A 114 17.63 9.78 -3.28
N TYR A 115 17.09 8.72 -2.68
CA TYR A 115 16.68 7.49 -3.37
C TYR A 115 15.24 7.50 -3.87
N TYR A 116 14.47 8.54 -3.50
CA TYR A 116 13.08 8.74 -3.89
C TYR A 116 12.94 10.00 -4.75
N GLN A 117 13.89 10.20 -5.65
CA GLN A 117 13.92 11.30 -6.60
C GLN A 117 13.91 10.78 -8.04
N THR A 118 13.23 11.53 -8.91
CA THR A 118 13.23 11.35 -10.37
C THR A 118 13.23 12.70 -11.06
N ILE A 119 13.41 12.71 -12.38
CA ILE A 119 13.27 13.92 -13.21
C ILE A 119 11.86 13.98 -13.78
N CYS A 120 11.19 15.11 -13.57
CA CYS A 120 9.86 15.41 -14.12
C CYS A 120 9.94 15.48 -15.65
N PRO A 121 9.13 14.70 -16.40
CA PRO A 121 9.15 14.73 -17.85
C PRO A 121 8.54 16.01 -18.44
N GLU A 122 7.82 16.81 -17.64
CA GLU A 122 7.12 18.01 -18.11
C GLU A 122 7.93 19.30 -17.94
N CYS A 123 8.78 19.38 -16.90
CA CYS A 123 9.55 20.59 -16.62
C CYS A 123 11.03 20.33 -16.34
N GLU A 124 11.50 19.09 -16.45
CA GLU A 124 12.90 18.67 -16.25
C GLU A 124 13.50 18.92 -14.86
N GLU A 125 12.71 19.45 -13.93
CA GLU A 125 13.07 19.62 -12.52
C GLU A 125 13.03 18.30 -11.75
N THR A 126 13.70 18.29 -10.60
CA THR A 126 13.64 17.16 -9.66
C THR A 126 12.23 17.03 -9.08
N ALA A 127 11.73 15.79 -9.07
CA ALA A 127 10.43 15.38 -8.53
C ALA A 127 10.60 14.24 -7.53
N GLU A 128 9.63 14.10 -6.63
CA GLU A 128 9.59 13.02 -5.64
C GLU A 128 8.98 11.77 -6.26
N ALA A 129 9.68 10.64 -6.22
CA ALA A 129 9.16 9.34 -6.63
C ALA A 129 8.35 8.72 -5.49
N ILE A 130 7.04 8.53 -5.71
CA ILE A 130 6.09 8.04 -4.70
C ILE A 130 5.98 6.52 -4.75
N TYR A 131 5.81 5.95 -5.95
CA TYR A 131 5.67 4.51 -6.16
C TYR A 131 6.52 4.04 -7.32
N TYR A 132 7.13 2.87 -7.13
CA TYR A 132 7.87 2.16 -8.15
C TYR A 132 7.14 0.89 -8.54
N PHE A 133 6.86 0.71 -9.83
CA PHE A 133 6.13 -0.44 -10.33
C PHE A 133 7.09 -1.45 -10.96
N TYR A 134 6.97 -2.71 -10.54
CA TYR A 134 7.83 -3.80 -10.96
C TYR A 134 7.02 -4.96 -11.56
N TYR A 135 7.61 -5.62 -12.56
CA TYR A 135 7.16 -6.94 -13.01
C TYR A 135 8.25 -7.98 -12.74
N LYS A 136 7.83 -9.25 -12.61
CA LYS A 136 8.74 -10.38 -12.44
C LYS A 136 9.28 -10.85 -13.79
N VAL A 137 10.54 -11.24 -13.83
CA VAL A 137 11.22 -11.76 -15.02
C VAL A 137 11.48 -13.26 -14.83
N SER A 138 10.91 -14.07 -15.72
CA SER A 138 11.15 -15.51 -15.81
C SER A 138 12.08 -15.83 -16.98
N SER A 139 12.69 -17.01 -16.97
CA SER A 139 13.35 -17.60 -18.14
C SER A 139 12.53 -18.79 -18.61
N CYS A 140 12.23 -18.86 -19.91
CA CYS A 140 11.51 -20.00 -20.50
C CYS A 140 12.35 -21.27 -20.38
N SER A 141 11.80 -22.33 -19.79
CA SER A 141 12.57 -23.58 -19.58
C SER A 141 12.92 -24.31 -20.88
N LYS A 142 12.28 -23.96 -22.01
CA LYS A 142 12.53 -24.58 -23.31
C LYS A 142 13.56 -23.84 -24.18
N CYS A 143 13.48 -22.50 -24.25
CA CYS A 143 14.32 -21.70 -25.15
C CYS A 143 15.21 -20.68 -24.44
N ALA A 144 15.21 -20.67 -23.11
CA ALA A 144 15.98 -19.78 -22.23
C ALA A 144 15.71 -18.27 -22.39
N LYS A 145 14.84 -17.85 -23.32
CA LYS A 145 14.48 -16.43 -23.50
C LYS A 145 13.72 -15.88 -22.29
N GLU A 146 13.96 -14.60 -22.01
CA GLU A 146 13.27 -13.88 -20.93
C GLU A 146 11.77 -13.80 -21.23
N VAL A 147 10.96 -14.02 -20.20
CA VAL A 147 9.51 -13.80 -20.22
C VAL A 147 9.14 -12.84 -19.11
N HIS A 148 8.51 -11.73 -19.49
CA HIS A 148 8.02 -10.73 -18.54
C HIS A 148 6.66 -11.17 -18.00
N LEU A 149 6.55 -11.37 -16.68
CA LEU A 149 5.31 -11.79 -16.03
C LEU A 149 4.38 -10.57 -15.84
N MET A 150 3.87 -10.05 -16.95
CA MET A 150 2.94 -8.92 -16.99
C MET A 150 1.51 -9.40 -17.24
N ARG A 151 0.55 -8.96 -16.43
CA ARG A 151 -0.86 -9.40 -16.51
C ARG A 151 -1.67 -8.58 -17.50
N ASN A 152 -1.50 -7.26 -17.47
CA ASN A 152 -2.07 -6.33 -18.43
C ASN A 152 -1.17 -5.08 -18.48
N PHE A 153 -1.48 -4.17 -19.39
CA PHE A 153 -0.70 -2.96 -19.64
C PHE A 153 -1.45 -1.68 -19.25
N PHE A 154 -2.51 -1.82 -18.47
CA PHE A 154 -3.14 -0.71 -17.75
C PHE A 154 -2.34 -0.43 -16.46
N LEU A 155 -2.02 0.84 -16.20
CA LEU A 155 -1.27 1.25 -15.03
C LEU A 155 -2.18 1.86 -13.97
N ALA A 156 -2.90 2.93 -14.32
CA ALA A 156 -3.74 3.66 -13.38
C ALA A 156 -4.80 4.49 -14.11
N LYS A 157 -5.87 4.85 -13.40
CA LYS A 157 -6.79 5.90 -13.84
C LYS A 157 -6.12 7.27 -13.66
N SER A 158 -6.33 8.18 -14.61
CA SER A 158 -5.93 9.57 -14.41
C SER A 158 -6.72 10.19 -13.26
N PRO A 159 -6.11 11.07 -12.44
CA PRO A 159 -6.83 11.78 -11.38
C PRO A 159 -8.05 12.59 -11.86
N THR A 160 -8.07 13.02 -13.13
CA THR A 160 -9.24 13.71 -13.72
C THR A 160 -10.37 12.76 -14.12
N GLY A 161 -10.11 11.46 -14.23
CA GLY A 161 -11.03 10.46 -14.76
C GLY A 161 -11.24 10.51 -16.28
N SER A 162 -10.54 11.40 -17.01
CA SER A 162 -10.72 11.59 -18.46
C SER A 162 -9.81 10.71 -19.33
N SER A 163 -8.83 10.04 -18.72
CA SER A 163 -7.82 9.22 -19.39
C SER A 163 -7.29 8.13 -18.45
N ASP A 164 -6.55 7.19 -19.02
CA ASP A 164 -5.90 6.08 -18.36
C ASP A 164 -4.39 6.10 -18.66
N PHE A 165 -3.57 5.94 -17.63
CA PHE A 165 -2.15 5.68 -17.81
C PHE A 165 -1.94 4.23 -18.24
N VAL A 166 -1.19 4.04 -19.32
CA VAL A 166 -0.94 2.73 -19.93
C VAL A 166 0.55 2.55 -20.24
N VAL A 167 0.96 1.30 -20.41
CA VAL A 167 2.34 0.91 -20.69
C VAL A 167 2.41 0.25 -22.06
N CYS A 168 3.38 0.63 -22.89
CA CYS A 168 3.57 -0.04 -24.17
C CYS A 168 4.16 -1.45 -23.98
N PRO A 169 3.56 -2.52 -24.56
CA PRO A 169 4.07 -3.88 -24.44
C PRO A 169 5.38 -4.15 -25.20
N GLN A 170 5.78 -3.25 -26.09
CA GLN A 170 7.00 -3.37 -26.88
C GLN A 170 8.15 -2.55 -26.28
N CYS A 171 7.95 -1.24 -26.11
CA CYS A 171 9.03 -0.34 -25.68
C CYS A 171 8.95 0.10 -24.21
N TRP A 172 7.96 -0.38 -23.46
CA TRP A 172 7.75 -0.04 -22.04
C TRP A 172 7.52 1.45 -21.75
N ASN A 173 7.20 2.24 -22.77
CA ASN A 173 6.83 3.64 -22.60
C ASN A 173 5.55 3.76 -21.79
N VAL A 174 5.53 4.69 -20.83
CA VAL A 174 4.33 5.06 -20.06
C VAL A 174 3.73 6.31 -20.69
N PHE A 175 2.43 6.30 -20.96
CA PHE A 175 1.73 7.42 -21.57
C PHE A 175 0.22 7.35 -21.29
N GLU A 176 -0.50 8.44 -21.57
CA GLU A 176 -1.95 8.50 -21.43
C GLU A 176 -2.68 7.97 -22.68
N SER A 177 -3.72 7.18 -22.43
CA SER A 177 -4.72 6.76 -23.41
C SER A 177 -6.09 7.28 -22.98
N LYS A 178 -6.99 7.59 -23.91
CA LYS A 178 -8.36 8.03 -23.56
C LYS A 178 -9.13 6.97 -22.78
N ASN A 179 -8.94 5.70 -23.12
CA ASN A 179 -9.56 4.55 -22.45
C ASN A 179 -8.65 3.32 -22.68
N ALA A 180 -8.31 2.60 -21.61
CA ALA A 180 -7.48 1.40 -21.65
C ALA A 180 -8.18 0.16 -22.21
N GLU A 181 -9.51 0.17 -22.30
CA GLU A 181 -10.32 -0.90 -22.93
C GLU A 181 -10.35 -0.79 -24.45
N ASN A 182 -9.95 0.35 -25.00
CA ASN A 182 -9.90 0.58 -26.44
C ASN A 182 -8.49 0.46 -26.99
N SER A 183 -8.39 0.18 -28.28
CA SER A 183 -7.11 0.15 -28.99
C SER A 183 -6.45 1.54 -28.98
N THR A 184 -5.18 1.59 -28.58
CA THR A 184 -4.36 2.80 -28.52
C THR A 184 -3.04 2.59 -29.27
N THR A 185 -2.40 3.69 -29.65
CA THR A 185 -1.11 3.68 -30.36
C THR A 185 -0.05 4.28 -29.46
N CYS A 186 1.06 3.56 -29.26
CA CYS A 186 2.16 4.06 -28.46
C CYS A 186 2.74 5.35 -29.05
N SER A 187 2.88 6.39 -28.23
CA SER A 187 3.46 7.68 -28.61
C SER A 187 4.95 7.61 -29.00
N LYS A 188 5.65 6.53 -28.64
CA LYS A 188 7.09 6.37 -28.86
C LYS A 188 7.46 5.42 -30.00
N CYS A 189 6.91 4.20 -29.99
CA CYS A 189 7.25 3.16 -30.98
C CYS A 189 6.11 2.88 -31.97
N HIS A 190 5.00 3.63 -31.89
CA HIS A 190 3.84 3.51 -32.78
C HIS A 190 3.14 2.14 -32.83
N GLN A 191 3.47 1.24 -31.90
CA GLN A 191 2.77 -0.03 -31.75
C GLN A 191 1.31 0.23 -31.37
N LYS A 192 0.37 -0.38 -32.11
CA LYS A 192 -1.05 -0.40 -31.80
C LYS A 192 -1.38 -1.61 -30.92
N PHE A 193 -2.12 -1.41 -29.83
CA PHE A 193 -2.49 -2.47 -28.88
C PHE A 193 -3.70 -2.07 -28.02
N THR A 194 -4.36 -3.03 -27.38
CA THR A 194 -5.41 -2.79 -26.36
C THR A 194 -4.84 -3.12 -24.98
N PRO A 195 -4.59 -2.13 -24.10
CA PRO A 195 -3.89 -2.32 -22.83
C PRO A 195 -4.44 -3.42 -21.91
N THR A 196 -5.77 -3.61 -21.88
CA THR A 196 -6.42 -4.63 -21.04
C THR A 196 -6.43 -6.04 -21.66
N GLU A 197 -6.23 -6.17 -22.98
CA GLU A 197 -6.27 -7.46 -23.69
C GLU A 197 -4.89 -8.07 -23.91
N VAL A 198 -3.84 -7.24 -23.93
CA VAL A 198 -2.46 -7.72 -24.03
C VAL A 198 -1.99 -8.23 -22.68
N SER A 199 -1.49 -9.46 -22.66
CA SER A 199 -1.04 -10.12 -21.45
C SER A 199 0.07 -11.12 -21.77
N PHE A 200 1.11 -11.14 -20.94
CA PHE A 200 2.18 -12.14 -21.01
C PHE A 200 2.01 -13.24 -19.95
N SER A 201 1.08 -13.06 -19.03
CA SER A 201 0.74 -14.03 -17.98
C SER A 201 -0.76 -14.05 -17.69
N ARG A 202 -1.37 -15.24 -17.78
CA ARG A 202 -2.79 -15.46 -17.53
C ARG A 202 -2.99 -16.35 -16.32
N GLY A 203 -3.59 -15.80 -15.27
CA GLY A 203 -3.85 -16.50 -14.02
C GLY A 203 -2.55 -16.98 -13.35
N ARG A 204 -2.36 -18.31 -13.32
CA ARG A 204 -1.21 -18.97 -12.67
C ARG A 204 -0.11 -19.36 -13.68
N ARG A 205 -0.25 -18.99 -14.95
CA ARG A 205 0.65 -19.41 -16.04
C ARG A 205 1.20 -18.22 -16.80
N PHE A 206 2.35 -18.43 -17.43
CA PHE A 206 2.88 -17.54 -18.47
C PHE A 206 3.11 -18.33 -19.75
N THR A 207 3.21 -17.61 -20.87
CA THR A 207 3.48 -18.19 -22.18
C THR A 207 4.65 -17.43 -22.81
N CYS A 208 5.68 -18.15 -23.24
CA CYS A 208 6.81 -17.57 -23.94
C CYS A 208 6.39 -17.08 -25.33
N SER A 209 6.61 -15.80 -25.62
CA SER A 209 6.33 -15.17 -26.92
C SER A 209 7.08 -15.81 -28.08
N ASP A 210 8.25 -16.37 -27.83
CA ASP A 210 9.17 -16.81 -28.87
C ASP A 210 9.01 -18.27 -29.28
N CYS A 211 8.56 -19.13 -28.37
CA CYS A 211 8.41 -20.56 -28.65
C CYS A 211 7.03 -21.13 -28.29
N GLY A 212 6.13 -20.30 -27.76
CA GLY A 212 4.77 -20.70 -27.36
C GLY A 212 4.71 -21.60 -26.13
N HIS A 213 5.84 -21.96 -25.51
CA HIS A 213 5.87 -22.82 -24.34
C HIS A 213 5.17 -22.13 -23.16
N SER A 214 4.27 -22.86 -22.48
CA SER A 214 3.52 -22.35 -21.33
C SER A 214 3.88 -23.11 -20.06
N GLU A 215 4.10 -22.37 -18.97
CA GLU A 215 4.56 -22.90 -17.69
C GLU A 215 3.75 -22.30 -16.54
N LYS A 216 3.71 -23.00 -15.39
CA LYS A 216 3.13 -22.42 -14.17
C LYS A 216 4.17 -21.56 -13.46
N ILE A 217 3.76 -20.39 -13.01
CA ILE A 217 4.62 -19.42 -12.32
C ILE A 217 5.22 -20.05 -11.04
N VAL A 218 4.40 -20.73 -10.25
CA VAL A 218 4.86 -21.33 -8.97
C VAL A 218 5.83 -22.50 -9.19
N ASP A 219 5.61 -23.33 -10.21
CA ASP A 219 6.49 -24.48 -10.49
C ASP A 219 7.89 -23.99 -10.89
N VAL A 220 7.97 -22.93 -11.70
CA VAL A 220 9.24 -22.29 -12.09
C VAL A 220 9.92 -21.63 -10.89
N ALA A 221 9.17 -20.92 -10.04
CA ALA A 221 9.72 -20.30 -8.83
C ALA A 221 10.25 -21.34 -7.82
N GLN A 222 9.58 -22.48 -7.68
CA GLN A 222 10.04 -23.56 -6.80
C GLN A 222 11.34 -24.21 -7.33
N LYS A 223 11.47 -24.34 -8.65
CA LYS A 223 12.63 -24.95 -9.28
C LYS A 223 13.86 -24.04 -9.32
N PHE A 224 13.66 -22.76 -9.64
CA PHE A 224 14.76 -21.81 -9.90
C PHE A 224 14.90 -20.71 -8.85
N GLY A 225 14.03 -20.68 -7.84
CA GLY A 225 14.02 -19.67 -6.79
C GLY A 225 13.18 -18.44 -7.14
N ARG A 226 13.34 -17.37 -6.34
CA ARG A 226 12.59 -16.12 -6.53
C ARG A 226 12.89 -15.50 -7.89
N TYR A 227 11.87 -14.88 -8.47
CA TYR A 227 12.03 -14.13 -9.71
C TYR A 227 12.83 -12.85 -9.48
N ARG A 228 13.63 -12.47 -10.48
CA ARG A 228 14.16 -11.10 -10.57
C ARG A 228 13.01 -10.16 -10.91
N GLU A 229 13.12 -8.93 -10.47
CA GLU A 229 12.12 -7.89 -10.69
C GLU A 229 12.73 -6.76 -11.52
N ARG A 230 11.92 -6.17 -12.40
CA ARG A 230 12.35 -5.05 -13.25
C ARG A 230 11.36 -3.90 -13.13
N MET A 231 11.88 -2.71 -12.80
CA MET A 231 11.10 -1.49 -12.73
C MET A 231 10.62 -1.10 -14.13
N TYR A 232 9.34 -0.76 -14.27
CA TYR A 232 8.74 -0.39 -15.55
C TYR A 232 7.95 0.92 -15.52
N ALA A 233 7.58 1.41 -14.34
CA ALA A 233 6.96 2.72 -14.18
C ALA A 233 7.31 3.33 -12.82
N ILE A 234 7.22 4.65 -12.75
CA ILE A 234 7.36 5.45 -11.54
C ILE A 234 6.16 6.38 -11.48
N GLU A 235 5.45 6.38 -10.36
CA GLU A 235 4.55 7.47 -10.00
C GLU A 235 5.33 8.52 -9.23
N PHE A 236 5.20 9.78 -9.62
CA PHE A 236 5.94 10.89 -9.04
C PHE A 236 5.05 12.07 -8.69
N TYR A 237 5.54 12.95 -7.80
CA TYR A 237 5.01 14.27 -7.49
C TYR A 237 6.06 15.33 -7.81
N CYS A 238 5.72 16.27 -8.68
CA CYS A 238 6.53 17.42 -9.02
C CYS A 238 5.96 18.70 -8.38
N LYS A 239 6.63 19.18 -7.33
CA LYS A 239 6.27 20.43 -6.64
C LYS A 239 6.25 21.63 -7.59
N HIS A 240 7.21 21.71 -8.52
CA HIS A 240 7.26 22.81 -9.49
C HIS A 240 6.01 22.85 -10.37
N CYS A 241 5.58 21.70 -10.91
CA CYS A 241 4.37 21.61 -11.72
C CYS A 241 3.07 21.81 -10.93
N ASP A 242 3.04 21.45 -9.64
CA ASP A 242 1.89 21.73 -8.78
C ASP A 242 1.73 23.23 -8.51
N VAL A 243 2.84 23.91 -8.18
CA VAL A 243 2.86 25.36 -7.95
C VAL A 243 2.55 26.12 -9.24
N SER A 244 3.15 25.71 -10.37
CA SER A 244 2.93 26.34 -11.68
C SER A 244 1.58 25.98 -12.31
N LYS A 245 0.77 25.12 -11.67
CA LYS A 245 -0.50 24.60 -12.18
C LYS A 245 -0.39 24.07 -13.61
N ASN A 246 0.62 23.23 -13.85
CA ASN A 246 0.82 22.58 -15.13
C ASN A 246 -0.42 21.75 -15.50
N LYS A 247 -0.96 21.95 -16.71
CA LYS A 247 -2.18 21.28 -17.20
C LYS A 247 -1.98 19.78 -17.45
N ASN A 248 -0.75 19.33 -17.64
CA ASN A 248 -0.41 17.93 -17.89
C ASN A 248 -0.24 17.12 -16.60
N LEU A 249 -0.08 17.77 -15.44
CA LEU A 249 0.11 17.09 -14.15
C LEU A 249 -0.88 17.62 -13.11
N VAL A 250 -1.96 16.88 -12.88
CA VAL A 250 -2.97 17.23 -11.87
C VAL A 250 -2.35 17.14 -10.48
N ASN A 251 -2.37 18.26 -9.75
CA ASN A 251 -1.73 18.39 -8.44
C ASN A 251 -0.26 17.92 -8.45
N GLY A 252 0.45 18.19 -9.56
CA GLY A 252 1.85 17.81 -9.75
C GLY A 252 2.10 16.31 -9.88
N ARG A 253 1.08 15.45 -9.90
CA ARG A 253 1.25 13.99 -9.97
C ARG A 253 1.22 13.46 -11.39
N GLY A 254 2.05 12.46 -11.67
CA GLY A 254 2.09 11.78 -12.96
C GLY A 254 2.81 10.43 -12.91
N TYR A 255 2.85 9.77 -14.06
CA TYR A 255 3.55 8.51 -14.25
C TYR A 255 4.56 8.61 -15.39
N LYS A 256 5.72 7.99 -15.23
CA LYS A 256 6.75 7.93 -16.26
C LYS A 256 7.38 6.54 -16.35
N ALA A 257 8.00 6.24 -17.49
CA ALA A 257 8.91 5.11 -17.61
C ALA A 257 10.25 5.44 -16.93
N PRO A 258 10.93 4.46 -16.27
CA PRO A 258 12.23 4.68 -15.66
C PRO A 258 13.31 4.97 -16.70
N ASP A 259 14.02 6.08 -16.52
CA ASP A 259 15.12 6.51 -17.36
C ASP A 259 16.50 6.05 -16.83
N LYS A 260 17.60 6.61 -17.37
CA LYS A 260 18.95 6.27 -16.94
C LYS A 260 19.29 6.78 -15.54
N SER A 261 18.78 7.97 -15.18
CA SER A 261 19.00 8.56 -13.86
C SER A 261 18.31 7.72 -12.78
N ASP A 262 17.07 7.30 -13.03
CA ASP A 262 16.30 6.45 -12.11
C ASP A 262 17.01 5.11 -11.81
N ARG A 263 17.56 4.49 -12.86
CA ARG A 263 18.33 3.23 -12.73
C ARG A 263 19.61 3.43 -11.94
N LYS A 264 20.32 4.54 -12.17
CA LYS A 264 21.53 4.86 -11.42
C LYS A 264 21.23 5.10 -9.94
N THR A 265 20.12 5.76 -9.62
CA THR A 265 19.65 5.94 -8.25
C THR A 265 19.36 4.60 -7.59
N LEU A 266 18.66 3.69 -8.27
CA LEU A 266 18.41 2.33 -7.78
C LEU A 266 19.71 1.55 -7.56
N ASP A 267 20.64 1.59 -8.51
CA ASP A 267 21.94 0.90 -8.40
C ASP A 267 22.74 1.41 -7.19
N SER A 268 22.71 2.73 -6.95
CA SER A 268 23.35 3.36 -5.79
C SER A 268 22.70 2.92 -4.47
N ALA A 269 21.36 2.82 -4.43
CA ALA A 269 20.62 2.31 -3.26
C ALA A 269 20.97 0.86 -2.96
N ILE A 270 21.05 0.01 -4.00
CA ILE A 270 21.41 -1.40 -3.88
C ILE A 270 22.83 -1.54 -3.32
N GLU A 271 23.77 -0.74 -3.80
CA GLU A 271 25.16 -0.81 -3.35
C GLU A 271 25.33 -0.37 -1.89
N GLU A 272 24.67 0.73 -1.52
CA GLU A 272 24.67 1.17 -0.12
C GLU A 272 24.02 0.14 0.80
N PHE A 273 22.85 -0.39 0.42
CA PHE A 273 22.18 -1.44 1.19
C PHE A 273 23.09 -2.65 1.39
N ARG A 274 23.80 -3.11 0.36
CA ARG A 274 24.77 -4.21 0.50
C ARG A 274 25.86 -3.90 1.51
N SER A 275 26.35 -2.66 1.55
CA SER A 275 27.41 -2.22 2.47
C SER A 275 26.96 -2.23 3.94
N ILE A 276 25.70 -1.86 4.23
CA ILE A 276 25.20 -1.74 5.62
C ILE A 276 24.36 -2.95 6.08
N SER A 277 23.86 -3.77 5.15
CA SER A 277 22.87 -4.81 5.42
C SER A 277 23.23 -5.78 6.54
N LYS A 278 24.52 -6.10 6.71
CA LYS A 278 24.99 -7.02 7.76
C LYS A 278 24.78 -6.50 9.18
N ASN A 279 24.69 -5.18 9.35
CA ASN A 279 24.54 -4.52 10.64
C ASN A 279 23.08 -4.12 10.92
N LEU A 280 22.19 -4.28 9.94
CA LEU A 280 20.78 -3.99 10.08
C LEU A 280 20.05 -5.16 10.75
N PRO A 281 19.03 -4.92 11.58
CA PRO A 281 18.24 -5.97 12.23
C PRO A 281 17.24 -6.59 11.23
N ILE A 282 17.74 -7.12 10.11
CA ILE A 282 16.93 -7.76 9.08
C ILE A 282 16.58 -9.18 9.54
N PRO A 283 15.29 -9.53 9.66
CA PRO A 283 14.90 -10.87 10.09
C PRO A 283 15.37 -11.94 9.09
N ASP A 284 16.33 -12.77 9.47
CA ASP A 284 16.87 -13.85 8.61
C ASP A 284 16.28 -15.23 8.93
N THR A 285 15.17 -15.27 9.68
CA THR A 285 14.52 -16.53 10.07
C THR A 285 13.84 -17.19 8.87
N LEU A 286 13.85 -18.52 8.82
CA LEU A 286 13.10 -19.28 7.82
C LEU A 286 11.60 -19.00 7.96
N ILE A 287 10.94 -18.80 6.84
CA ILE A 287 9.49 -18.66 6.79
C ILE A 287 8.87 -20.00 7.19
N PRO A 288 8.10 -20.08 8.29
CA PRO A 288 7.50 -21.33 8.73
C PRO A 288 6.41 -21.77 7.75
N LEU A 289 6.16 -23.08 7.67
CA LEU A 289 5.02 -23.60 6.91
C LEU A 289 3.72 -23.24 7.60
N GLY A 290 2.80 -22.59 6.87
CA GLY A 290 1.52 -22.13 7.37
C GLY A 290 0.59 -21.74 6.22
N VAL A 291 -0.69 -21.51 6.51
CA VAL A 291 -1.71 -21.21 5.48
C VAL A 291 -1.33 -19.97 4.67
N GLU A 292 -1.02 -18.86 5.36
CA GLU A 292 -0.65 -17.60 4.72
C GLU A 292 0.79 -17.61 4.17
N THR A 293 1.73 -18.23 4.88
CA THR A 293 3.14 -18.28 4.50
C THR A 293 3.42 -19.22 3.33
N LYS A 294 2.55 -20.21 3.08
CA LYS A 294 2.64 -21.09 1.90
C LYS A 294 2.66 -20.31 0.60
N ARG A 295 2.01 -19.14 0.55
CA ARG A 295 2.04 -18.28 -0.65
C ARG A 295 3.46 -17.75 -0.92
N ALA A 296 4.15 -17.25 0.09
CA ALA A 296 5.53 -16.78 -0.04
C ALA A 296 6.46 -17.94 -0.44
N LEU A 297 6.34 -19.09 0.25
CA LEU A 297 7.12 -20.30 -0.06
C LEU A 297 6.92 -20.78 -1.51
N ASN A 298 5.67 -20.77 -2.01
CA ASN A 298 5.36 -21.13 -3.41
C ASN A 298 5.98 -20.18 -4.45
N HIS A 299 6.34 -18.97 -4.04
CA HIS A 299 6.99 -17.97 -4.90
C HIS A 299 8.52 -17.91 -4.70
N GLY A 300 9.09 -18.87 -3.95
CA GLY A 300 10.54 -19.03 -3.80
C GLY A 300 11.16 -18.23 -2.66
N TYR A 301 10.37 -17.54 -1.83
CA TYR A 301 10.84 -16.88 -0.61
C TYR A 301 11.02 -17.93 0.49
N ARG A 302 12.19 -18.00 1.11
CA ARG A 302 12.55 -19.01 2.13
C ARG A 302 12.80 -18.37 3.49
N LYS A 303 13.30 -17.14 3.52
CA LYS A 303 13.57 -16.37 4.73
C LYS A 303 12.79 -15.07 4.71
N PHE A 304 12.56 -14.46 5.87
CA PHE A 304 11.97 -13.12 5.96
C PHE A 304 12.88 -12.02 5.38
N SER A 305 14.15 -12.33 5.13
CA SER A 305 15.15 -11.47 4.47
C SER A 305 15.14 -11.56 2.94
N ASP A 306 14.39 -12.50 2.34
CA ASP A 306 14.28 -12.67 0.89
C ASP A 306 13.35 -11.64 0.22
#